data_AF-A0A9J6D2V9-F1
#
_entry.id   AF-A0A9J6D2V9-F1
#
_cell.length_a   1.000
_cell.length_b   1.000
_cell.length_c   1.000
_cell.angle_alpha   90.00
_cell.angle_beta   90.00
_cell.angle_gamma   90.00
#
_symmetry.space_group_name_H-M   'P 1'
#
loop_
_entity.id
_entity.type
_entity.pdbx_description
1 polymer ?
#
loop_
_entity_poly.entity_id
_entity_poly.type
_entity_poly.pdbx_seq_one_letter_code
_entity_poly.pdbx_strand_id
1 'polypeptide(L)'
;MDAVSVPDRFMSGLSTTSVVDGVPAFFTLGSGWRFIIIMLYVHRPRISLSVLRFACRRADFPDVSTEFFSPWLKSHRLIKQRLFRKDTVNFSTGEANAFYQPITNTMTIEAGIVQPPLFFEHGTAALSYGGLGQVVGHEMMHGYDVNGILLDALGSRILNTDSLSAQEYQQRVLCLRQAYKQAESERAMVLVDDKADSEGFADFTGLQLAYSAYRRLQPRERLAVVPDVGLTAEQTFFVAHCLKWCDLIAKRRPTSRYWPGHSRCIVPLRNMPEFAAAFSCSKGAPMNPKSKCSFWA
;
A
#
# COMPACT_ATOMS: atom_id res chain seq x y z
N MET A 1 36.06 -11.13 -18.11
CA MET A 1 36.86 -10.17 -17.32
C MET A 1 35.97 -9.63 -16.23
N ASP A 2 36.13 -10.28 -15.08
CA ASP A 2 35.89 -9.92 -13.68
C ASP A 2 34.52 -9.36 -13.24
N ALA A 3 33.77 -10.25 -12.58
CA ALA A 3 32.68 -9.92 -11.68
C ALA A 3 33.24 -9.30 -10.39
N VAL A 4 32.74 -8.11 -10.03
CA VAL A 4 33.04 -7.48 -8.75
C VAL A 4 32.21 -8.16 -7.66
N SER A 5 32.90 -8.82 -6.74
CA SER A 5 32.34 -9.41 -5.51
C SER A 5 32.18 -8.35 -4.43
N VAL A 6 31.09 -8.42 -3.67
CA VAL A 6 30.86 -7.60 -2.47
C VAL A 6 31.19 -8.45 -1.24
N PRO A 7 31.99 -7.96 -0.28
CA PRO A 7 32.53 -8.79 0.78
C PRO A 7 31.51 -9.16 1.88
N ASP A 8 31.50 -10.46 2.21
CA ASP A 8 30.96 -11.02 3.44
C ASP A 8 31.74 -10.52 4.65
N ARG A 9 31.16 -9.60 5.43
CA ARG A 9 31.52 -9.37 6.85
C ARG A 9 30.53 -8.43 7.51
N PHE A 10 29.43 -8.98 8.04
CA PHE A 10 28.71 -8.38 9.18
C PHE A 10 27.86 -9.41 9.94
N MET A 11 28.35 -10.63 10.12
CA MET A 11 27.69 -11.69 10.88
C MET A 11 28.70 -12.42 11.78
N SER A 12 29.30 -11.70 12.73
CA SER A 12 30.03 -12.32 13.83
C SER A 12 29.91 -11.43 15.08
N GLY A 13 28.96 -11.76 15.94
CA GLY A 13 28.84 -11.11 17.24
C GLY A 13 27.40 -11.02 17.71
N LEU A 14 26.87 -12.12 18.24
CA LEU A 14 26.19 -12.18 19.53
C LEU A 14 25.76 -13.63 19.79
N SER A 15 26.30 -14.17 20.87
CA SER A 15 26.05 -15.52 21.37
C SER A 15 24.65 -15.63 21.96
N THR A 16 24.12 -16.85 21.89
CA THR A 16 23.00 -17.33 22.69
C THR A 16 23.28 -17.16 24.18
N THR A 17 22.34 -16.58 24.92
CA THR A 17 21.99 -16.94 26.32
C THR A 17 20.87 -16.02 26.82
N SER A 18 19.67 -16.57 26.91
CA SER A 18 18.71 -16.47 28.02
C SER A 18 17.31 -16.74 27.48
N VAL A 19 17.00 -18.03 27.43
CA VAL A 19 15.62 -18.48 27.63
C VAL A 19 15.29 -18.10 29.08
N VAL A 20 14.26 -17.30 29.28
CA VAL A 20 13.54 -17.23 30.56
C VAL A 20 12.08 -17.42 30.24
N ASP A 21 11.54 -18.49 30.82
CA ASP A 21 10.19 -18.99 30.68
C ASP A 21 9.10 -17.93 30.89
N GLY A 22 8.01 -18.06 30.14
CA GLY A 22 6.83 -17.22 30.30
C GLY A 22 5.72 -17.66 29.37
N VAL A 23 5.03 -18.74 29.76
CA VAL A 23 3.75 -19.23 29.25
C VAL A 23 2.83 -18.08 28.80
N PRO A 24 2.13 -18.19 27.64
CA PRO A 24 1.17 -17.17 27.25
C PRO A 24 0.06 -17.08 28.30
N ALA A 25 -0.02 -15.96 29.01
CA ALA A 25 -1.16 -15.66 29.84
C ALA A 25 -2.37 -15.42 28.92
N PHE A 26 -3.19 -16.46 28.77
CA PHE A 26 -4.55 -16.32 28.28
C PHE A 26 -5.34 -15.45 29.26
N PHE A 27 -5.70 -14.25 28.84
CA PHE A 27 -6.82 -13.53 29.43
C PHE A 27 -8.04 -13.72 28.52
N THR A 28 -8.91 -14.64 28.92
CA THR A 28 -10.31 -14.69 28.51
C THR A 28 -11.10 -13.69 29.36
N LEU A 29 -11.56 -12.60 28.76
CA LEU A 29 -12.64 -11.77 29.26
C LEU A 29 -13.55 -11.41 28.08
N GLY A 30 -14.85 -11.44 28.32
CA GLY A 30 -15.90 -11.67 27.35
C GLY A 30 -16.06 -10.66 26.21
N SER A 31 -16.67 -11.16 25.14
CA SER A 31 -17.44 -10.46 24.11
C SER A 31 -16.75 -9.31 23.35
N GLY A 32 -16.33 -9.63 22.12
CA GLY A 32 -16.50 -8.78 20.93
C GLY A 32 -15.44 -7.71 20.70
N TRP A 33 -14.70 -7.89 19.59
CA TRP A 33 -13.78 -6.96 18.92
C TRP A 33 -12.35 -6.91 19.48
N ARG A 34 -11.38 -7.27 18.62
CA ARG A 34 -9.94 -7.01 18.77
C ARG A 34 -9.46 -6.32 17.49
N PHE A 35 -9.02 -5.07 17.61
CA PHE A 35 -8.28 -4.39 16.54
C PHE A 35 -6.81 -4.35 16.91
N ILE A 36 -5.93 -4.77 15.99
CA ILE A 36 -4.48 -4.58 16.08
C ILE A 36 -4.15 -3.42 15.15
N ILE A 37 -3.68 -2.30 15.70
CA ILE A 37 -3.18 -1.16 14.92
C ILE A 37 -1.69 -1.40 14.67
N ILE A 38 -1.28 -1.50 13.41
CA ILE A 38 0.12 -1.59 13.01
C ILE A 38 0.52 -0.25 12.41
N MET A 39 1.21 0.60 13.17
CA MET A 39 1.97 1.71 12.60
C MET A 39 3.38 1.20 12.25
N LEU A 40 3.67 1.04 10.96
CA LEU A 40 5.01 0.70 10.49
C LEU A 40 5.82 1.99 10.30
N TYR A 41 6.71 2.28 11.26
CA TYR A 41 7.77 3.28 11.09
C TYR A 41 8.98 2.60 10.45
N VAL A 42 9.37 3.02 9.25
CA VAL A 42 10.61 2.56 8.60
C VAL A 42 11.74 3.56 8.88
N HIS A 43 12.41 3.41 10.02
CA HIS A 43 13.78 3.88 10.19
C HIS A 43 14.59 2.87 11.03
N ARG A 44 15.80 2.53 10.56
CA ARG A 44 16.69 1.48 11.12
C ARG A 44 16.93 1.60 12.64
N PRO A 45 17.39 0.53 13.34
CA PRO A 45 16.96 -0.86 13.36
C PRO A 45 16.33 -1.15 14.74
N ARG A 46 15.20 -0.53 15.09
CA ARG A 46 14.42 -0.90 16.29
C ARG A 46 12.94 -0.67 16.00
N ILE A 47 12.15 -1.74 16.02
CA ILE A 47 10.69 -1.67 15.97
C ILE A 47 10.22 -1.21 17.35
N SER A 48 9.57 -0.05 17.43
CA SER A 48 8.89 0.40 18.66
C SER A 48 7.38 0.41 18.43
N LEU A 49 6.65 -0.42 19.19
CA LEU A 49 5.20 -0.45 19.22
C LEU A 49 4.67 0.66 20.13
N SER A 50 3.77 1.50 19.63
CA SER A 50 3.01 2.45 20.46
C SER A 50 1.52 2.20 20.28
N VAL A 51 0.82 1.82 21.36
CA VAL A 51 -0.63 1.59 21.38
C VAL A 51 -1.32 2.81 21.99
N LEU A 52 -2.17 3.49 21.24
CA LEU A 52 -3.09 4.50 21.78
C LEU A 52 -4.50 3.90 21.83
N ARG A 53 -5.11 3.88 23.03
CA ARG A 53 -6.53 3.52 23.23
C ARG A 53 -7.36 4.79 23.25
N PHE A 54 -8.41 4.85 22.43
CA PHE A 54 -9.51 5.79 22.61
C PHE A 54 -10.82 4.99 22.77
N ALA A 55 -11.59 5.33 23.80
CA ALA A 55 -12.96 4.88 24.00
C ALA A 55 -13.86 6.12 24.02
N CYS A 56 -14.82 6.23 23.09
CA CYS A 56 -15.85 7.26 23.13
C CYS A 56 -17.18 6.63 23.55
N ARG A 57 -17.90 7.25 24.50
CA ARG A 57 -19.26 6.86 24.88
C ARG A 57 -20.28 7.75 24.18
N ARG A 58 -21.50 7.23 24.01
CA ARG A 58 -22.63 7.92 23.36
C ARG A 58 -23.07 9.23 24.04
N ALA A 59 -22.60 9.49 25.26
CA ALA A 59 -22.86 10.71 26.02
C ALA A 59 -21.90 11.87 25.66
N ASP A 60 -20.91 11.65 24.80
CA ASP A 60 -19.88 12.65 24.45
C ASP A 60 -20.28 13.58 23.28
N PHE A 61 -21.54 13.56 22.82
CA PHE A 61 -22.02 14.43 21.75
C PHE A 61 -22.94 15.55 22.29
N PRO A 62 -22.52 16.82 22.24
CA PRO A 62 -23.30 17.94 22.76
C PRO A 62 -24.49 18.31 21.85
N ASP A 63 -25.53 18.84 22.49
CA ASP A 63 -26.76 19.36 21.89
C ASP A 63 -26.46 20.47 20.86
N VAL A 64 -27.13 20.39 19.71
CA VAL A 64 -26.88 21.21 18.51
C VAL A 64 -27.73 22.48 18.55
N SER A 65 -27.50 23.35 19.53
CA SER A 65 -27.86 24.77 19.43
C SER A 65 -26.93 25.64 20.27
N THR A 66 -26.29 26.63 19.65
CA THR A 66 -25.27 27.58 20.21
C THR A 66 -24.01 26.97 20.87
N GLU A 67 -24.10 25.82 21.52
CA GLU A 67 -22.98 25.10 22.14
C GLU A 67 -22.11 24.32 21.14
N PHE A 68 -22.49 24.20 19.87
CA PHE A 68 -21.63 23.60 18.84
C PHE A 68 -20.51 24.56 18.40
N PHE A 69 -20.81 25.85 18.31
CA PHE A 69 -19.94 26.82 17.65
C PHE A 69 -18.67 27.13 18.46
N SER A 70 -18.79 27.20 19.79
CA SER A 70 -17.66 27.47 20.68
C SER A 70 -16.64 26.31 20.73
N PRO A 71 -17.06 25.03 20.93
CA PRO A 71 -16.20 23.86 20.76
C PRO A 71 -15.66 23.72 19.34
N TRP A 72 -16.43 24.00 18.29
CA TRP A 72 -15.93 23.97 16.92
C TRP A 72 -14.81 25.00 16.71
N LEU A 73 -14.97 26.25 17.15
CA LEU A 73 -13.92 27.27 17.09
C LEU A 73 -12.69 26.89 17.92
N LYS A 74 -12.88 26.30 19.11
CA LYS A 74 -11.80 25.82 19.97
C LYS A 74 -11.04 24.68 19.32
N SER A 75 -11.74 23.68 18.77
CA SER A 75 -11.17 22.57 18.01
C SER A 75 -10.43 23.07 16.78
N HIS A 76 -10.99 24.01 16.02
CA HIS A 76 -10.35 24.59 14.84
C HIS A 76 -9.07 25.37 15.18
N ARG A 77 -9.03 26.08 16.33
CA ARG A 77 -7.81 26.71 16.85
C ARG A 77 -6.75 25.68 17.26
N LEU A 78 -7.15 24.60 17.93
CA LEU A 78 -6.24 23.52 18.34
C LEU A 78 -5.70 22.72 17.15
N ILE A 79 -6.52 22.47 16.13
CA ILE A 79 -6.10 21.84 14.86
C ILE A 79 -5.06 22.72 14.18
N LYS A 80 -5.30 24.02 14.04
CA LYS A 80 -4.32 24.96 13.47
C LYS A 80 -2.99 24.99 14.23
N GLN A 81 -2.99 24.81 15.56
CA GLN A 81 -1.77 24.77 16.36
C GLN A 81 -1.00 23.44 16.26
N ARG A 82 -1.68 22.32 15.99
CA ARG A 82 -1.06 20.99 15.85
C ARG A 82 -0.46 20.73 14.47
N LEU A 83 -1.03 21.31 13.40
CA LEU A 83 -0.65 21.06 12.01
C LEU A 83 0.81 21.40 11.62
N PHE A 84 1.59 22.02 12.51
CA PHE A 84 2.95 22.47 12.21
C PHE A 84 4.06 21.65 12.88
N ARG A 85 3.74 20.57 13.61
CA ARG A 85 4.79 19.71 14.18
C ARG A 85 5.04 18.49 13.28
N LYS A 86 6.32 18.23 12.98
CA LYS A 86 6.74 17.09 12.14
C LYS A 86 6.39 15.72 12.75
N ASP A 87 6.09 15.66 14.05
CA ASP A 87 5.72 14.45 14.79
C ASP A 87 4.20 14.17 14.80
N THR A 88 3.38 15.07 14.26
CA THR A 88 1.92 14.87 14.18
C THR A 88 1.50 14.33 12.82
N VAL A 89 0.95 13.11 12.82
CA VAL A 89 0.25 12.52 11.67
C VAL A 89 -1.23 12.89 11.77
N ASN A 90 -1.80 13.44 10.70
CA ASN A 90 -3.24 13.71 10.63
C ASN A 90 -3.91 12.46 10.07
N PHE A 91 -4.58 11.67 10.91
CA PHE A 91 -5.24 10.43 10.53
C PHE A 91 -6.62 10.33 11.18
N SER A 92 -7.53 9.62 10.53
CA SER A 92 -8.83 9.24 11.06
C SER A 92 -8.81 7.75 11.40
N THR A 93 -9.30 7.37 12.58
CA THR A 93 -9.42 5.95 12.93
C THR A 93 -10.63 5.28 12.26
N GLY A 94 -11.59 6.08 11.78
CA GLY A 94 -12.85 5.59 11.22
C GLY A 94 -12.93 5.64 9.69
N GLU A 95 -11.98 6.29 9.03
CA GLU A 95 -11.90 6.30 7.57
C GLU A 95 -11.25 5.01 7.07
N ALA A 96 -11.74 4.54 5.92
CA ALA A 96 -11.19 3.39 5.22
C ALA A 96 -10.19 3.90 4.18
N ASN A 97 -9.06 4.44 4.65
CA ASN A 97 -8.05 5.02 3.79
C ASN A 97 -6.61 4.65 4.18
N ALA A 98 -5.69 4.93 3.27
CA ALA A 98 -4.25 4.87 3.47
C ALA A 98 -3.62 6.04 2.72
N PHE A 99 -2.49 6.55 3.22
CA PHE A 99 -1.79 7.66 2.55
C PHE A 99 -0.31 7.73 2.95
N TYR A 100 0.49 8.23 2.01
CA TYR A 100 1.88 8.61 2.21
C TYR A 100 2.04 10.13 2.35
N GLN A 101 2.83 10.56 3.33
CA GLN A 101 3.17 11.96 3.56
C GLN A 101 4.65 12.20 3.17
N PRO A 102 4.93 12.89 2.05
CA PRO A 102 6.30 13.00 1.53
C PRO A 102 7.25 13.83 2.42
N ILE A 103 6.74 14.88 3.06
CA ILE A 103 7.57 15.79 3.89
C ILE A 103 8.07 15.12 5.18
N THR A 104 7.29 14.19 5.73
CA THR A 104 7.66 13.42 6.92
C THR A 104 8.23 12.06 6.58
N ASN A 105 8.17 11.64 5.31
CA ASN A 105 8.55 10.31 4.84
C ASN A 105 7.86 9.21 5.66
N THR A 106 6.54 9.34 5.81
CA THR A 106 5.73 8.42 6.62
C THR A 106 4.51 7.95 5.83
N MET A 107 4.22 6.65 5.91
CA MET A 107 2.94 6.11 5.46
C MET A 107 2.01 5.86 6.66
N THR A 108 0.71 6.02 6.43
CA THR A 108 -0.34 5.76 7.42
C THR A 108 -1.36 4.80 6.82
N ILE A 109 -1.62 3.72 7.56
CA ILE A 109 -2.70 2.77 7.24
C ILE A 109 -3.75 2.92 8.33
N GLU A 110 -4.94 3.41 7.96
CA GLU A 110 -5.99 3.65 8.94
C GLU A 110 -6.69 2.36 9.35
N ALA A 111 -7.15 2.27 10.59
CA ALA A 111 -7.79 1.05 11.08
C ALA A 111 -9.04 0.67 10.28
N GLY A 112 -9.76 1.65 9.72
CA GLY A 112 -10.93 1.42 8.90
C GLY A 112 -10.64 0.73 7.56
N ILE A 113 -9.40 0.73 7.06
CA ILE A 113 -9.05 0.01 5.82
C ILE A 113 -8.68 -1.46 6.07
N VAL A 114 -8.41 -1.84 7.32
CA VAL A 114 -7.95 -3.19 7.74
C VAL A 114 -9.16 -4.12 7.94
N GLN A 115 -9.94 -4.31 6.88
CA GLN A 115 -11.14 -5.15 6.87
C GLN A 115 -11.38 -5.74 5.47
N PRO A 116 -12.32 -6.71 5.31
CA PRO A 116 -12.67 -7.23 4.00
C PRO A 116 -13.13 -6.12 3.03
N PRO A 117 -12.79 -6.21 1.73
CA PRO A 117 -12.10 -7.32 1.06
C PRO A 117 -10.56 -7.25 1.11
N LEU A 118 -9.97 -6.29 1.84
CA LEU A 118 -8.52 -6.08 1.85
C LEU A 118 -7.79 -6.95 2.87
N PHE A 119 -8.42 -7.23 4.01
CA PHE A 119 -7.85 -8.06 5.07
C PHE A 119 -8.91 -8.96 5.70
N PHE A 120 -8.54 -10.21 5.94
CA PHE A 120 -9.38 -11.20 6.62
C PHE A 120 -8.57 -11.80 7.77
N GLU A 121 -9.07 -11.69 9.01
CA GLU A 121 -8.37 -12.18 10.20
C GLU A 121 -8.00 -13.67 10.12
N HIS A 122 -8.83 -14.47 9.46
CA HIS A 122 -8.62 -15.91 9.23
C HIS A 122 -8.43 -16.24 7.74
N GLY A 123 -8.03 -15.24 6.92
CA GLY A 123 -7.75 -15.44 5.50
C GLY A 123 -6.39 -16.04 5.23
N THR A 124 -6.19 -16.53 4.00
CA THR A 124 -4.88 -17.00 3.55
C THR A 124 -3.91 -15.81 3.38
N ALA A 125 -2.61 -16.10 3.41
CA ALA A 125 -1.59 -15.11 3.11
C ALA A 125 -1.78 -14.48 1.72
N ALA A 126 -2.24 -15.27 0.73
CA ALA A 126 -2.55 -14.76 -0.60
C ALA A 126 -3.59 -13.63 -0.59
N LEU A 127 -4.68 -13.78 0.16
CA LEU A 127 -5.70 -12.73 0.33
C LEU A 127 -5.11 -11.48 0.99
N SER A 128 -4.40 -11.67 2.09
CA SER A 128 -3.85 -10.56 2.89
C SER A 128 -2.78 -9.78 2.13
N TYR A 129 -1.88 -10.46 1.42
CA TYR A 129 -0.81 -9.81 0.66
C TYR A 129 -1.31 -9.20 -0.65
N GLY A 130 -2.25 -9.84 -1.34
CA GLY A 130 -2.87 -9.30 -2.54
C GLY A 130 -3.77 -8.09 -2.26
N GLY A 131 -4.51 -8.13 -1.15
CA GLY A 131 -5.37 -7.03 -0.68
C GLY A 131 -4.59 -5.93 0.05
N LEU A 132 -4.50 -6.04 1.37
CA LEU A 132 -3.86 -5.04 2.24
C LEU A 132 -2.35 -4.91 1.99
N GLY A 133 -1.64 -6.02 1.73
CA GLY A 133 -0.21 -5.98 1.43
C GLY A 133 0.11 -5.14 0.20
N GLN A 134 -0.74 -5.16 -0.83
CA GLN A 134 -0.59 -4.27 -1.98
C GLN A 134 -0.89 -2.81 -1.62
N VAL A 135 -1.84 -2.52 -0.74
CA VAL A 135 -2.08 -1.14 -0.25
C VAL A 135 -0.86 -0.63 0.53
N VAL A 136 -0.27 -1.45 1.40
CA VAL A 136 0.97 -1.09 2.09
C VAL A 136 2.09 -0.85 1.07
N GLY A 137 2.25 -1.73 0.08
CA GLY A 137 3.22 -1.55 -0.99
C GLY A 137 2.98 -0.27 -1.80
N HIS A 138 1.71 0.06 -2.08
CA HIS A 138 1.31 1.29 -2.78
C HIS A 138 1.79 2.53 -2.03
N GLU A 139 1.47 2.63 -0.73
CA GLU A 139 1.90 3.78 0.08
C GLU A 139 3.42 3.87 0.24
N MET A 140 4.12 2.73 0.35
CA MET A 140 5.58 2.72 0.36
C MET A 140 6.16 3.26 -0.94
N MET A 141 5.54 2.94 -2.08
CA MET A 141 6.03 3.33 -3.39
C MET A 141 5.75 4.79 -3.73
N HIS A 142 4.82 5.47 -3.06
CA HIS A 142 4.70 6.93 -3.18
C HIS A 142 5.97 7.69 -2.79
N GLY A 143 6.84 7.10 -1.95
CA GLY A 143 8.18 7.66 -1.68
C GLY A 143 9.11 7.67 -2.89
N TYR A 144 8.79 6.92 -3.95
CA TYR A 144 9.60 6.78 -5.16
C TYR A 144 8.84 7.12 -6.43
N ASP A 145 7.60 7.61 -6.32
CA ASP A 145 6.80 7.98 -7.48
C ASP A 145 7.32 9.27 -8.16
N VAL A 146 6.62 9.74 -9.21
CA VAL A 146 7.05 10.95 -9.97
C VAL A 146 7.28 12.19 -9.11
N ASN A 147 6.63 12.30 -7.94
CA ASN A 147 6.84 13.37 -6.98
C ASN A 147 7.80 12.95 -5.86
N GLY A 148 7.68 11.72 -5.37
CA GLY A 148 8.49 11.17 -4.28
C GLY A 148 9.97 11.09 -4.62
N ILE A 149 10.31 10.73 -5.86
CA ILE A 149 11.69 10.61 -6.33
C ILE A 149 12.46 11.94 -6.29
N LEU A 150 11.76 13.07 -6.19
CA LEU A 150 12.34 14.40 -6.09
C LEU A 150 12.72 14.77 -4.64
N LEU A 151 12.43 13.91 -3.67
CA LEU A 151 12.63 14.16 -2.25
C LEU A 151 13.63 13.16 -1.65
N ASP A 152 14.43 13.63 -0.70
CA ASP A 152 15.30 12.79 0.11
C ASP A 152 14.53 12.17 1.29
N ALA A 153 15.23 11.32 2.07
CA ALA A 153 14.64 10.64 3.22
C ALA A 153 14.16 11.58 4.34
N LEU A 154 14.56 12.86 4.33
CA LEU A 154 14.15 13.90 5.26
C LEU A 154 13.00 14.76 4.71
N GLY A 155 12.46 14.41 3.53
CA GLY A 155 11.40 15.13 2.84
C GLY A 155 11.87 16.42 2.15
N SER A 156 13.18 16.58 1.93
CA SER A 156 13.76 17.77 1.29
C SER A 156 14.01 17.53 -0.19
N ARG A 157 13.85 18.57 -1.02
CA ARG A 157 14.02 18.44 -2.47
C ARG A 157 15.47 18.12 -2.84
N ILE A 158 15.66 17.05 -3.62
CA ILE A 158 16.92 16.71 -4.26
C ILE A 158 17.15 17.67 -5.43
N LEU A 159 18.28 18.38 -5.41
CA LEU A 159 18.62 19.36 -6.45
C LEU A 159 19.48 18.78 -7.57
N ASN A 160 20.23 17.70 -7.29
CA ASN A 160 21.22 17.14 -8.21
C ASN A 160 20.94 15.65 -8.44
N THR A 161 19.91 15.35 -9.25
CA THR A 161 19.66 13.99 -9.72
C THR A 161 20.51 13.74 -10.97
N ASP A 162 21.15 12.58 -11.05
CA ASP A 162 21.86 12.14 -12.26
C ASP A 162 20.92 12.15 -13.47
N SER A 163 21.37 12.77 -14.57
CA SER A 163 20.52 13.03 -15.74
C SER A 163 20.11 11.75 -16.47
N LEU A 164 21.00 10.77 -16.53
CA LEU A 164 20.72 9.46 -17.13
C LEU A 164 19.66 8.72 -16.31
N SER A 165 19.81 8.70 -14.99
CA SER A 165 18.84 8.10 -14.08
C SER A 165 17.46 8.75 -14.17
N ALA A 166 17.40 10.09 -14.26
CA ALA A 166 16.16 10.82 -14.45
C ALA A 166 15.47 10.50 -15.79
N GLN A 167 16.25 10.39 -16.87
CA GLN A 167 15.74 10.04 -18.19
C GLN A 167 15.18 8.61 -18.23
N GLU A 168 15.91 7.63 -17.69
CA GLU A 168 15.47 6.23 -17.61
C GLU A 168 14.20 6.09 -16.77
N TYR A 169 14.12 6.79 -15.63
CA TYR A 169 12.93 6.82 -14.80
C TYR A 169 11.72 7.38 -15.57
N GLN A 170 11.89 8.51 -16.25
CA GLN A 170 10.83 9.12 -17.05
C GLN A 170 10.36 8.20 -18.19
N GLN A 171 11.25 7.48 -18.86
CA GLN A 171 10.88 6.52 -19.90
C GLN A 171 10.01 5.38 -19.35
N ARG A 172 10.33 4.88 -18.15
CA ARG A 172 9.53 3.83 -17.49
C ARG A 172 8.15 4.33 -17.08
N VAL A 173 8.06 5.57 -16.57
CA VAL A 173 6.78 6.22 -16.25
C VAL A 173 5.92 6.36 -17.52
N LEU A 174 6.53 6.81 -18.63
CA LEU A 174 5.83 6.94 -19.91
C LEU A 174 5.33 5.59 -20.45
N CYS A 175 6.09 4.51 -20.24
CA CYS A 175 5.62 3.16 -20.56
C CYS A 175 4.31 2.84 -19.81
N LEU A 176 4.28 3.02 -18.49
CA LEU A 176 3.08 2.77 -17.70
C LEU A 176 1.93 3.67 -18.11
N ARG A 177 2.17 4.97 -18.27
CA ARG A 177 1.16 5.93 -18.75
C ARG A 177 0.51 5.44 -20.04
N GLN A 178 1.32 4.94 -20.99
CA GLN A 178 0.81 4.39 -22.24
C GLN A 178 0.02 3.09 -22.04
N ALA A 179 0.46 2.21 -21.14
CA ALA A 179 -0.27 0.99 -20.79
C ALA A 179 -1.66 1.30 -20.17
N TYR A 180 -1.75 2.31 -19.32
CA TYR A 180 -3.02 2.80 -18.77
C TYR A 180 -3.91 3.41 -19.85
N LYS A 181 -3.39 4.28 -20.72
CA LYS A 181 -4.15 4.83 -21.86
C LYS A 181 -4.72 3.73 -22.77
N GLN A 182 -3.97 2.66 -23.00
CA GLN A 182 -4.40 1.52 -23.82
C GLN A 182 -5.43 0.61 -23.13
N ALA A 183 -5.50 0.63 -21.80
CA ALA A 183 -6.48 -0.13 -21.03
C ALA A 183 -7.86 0.57 -20.99
N GLU A 184 -7.89 1.87 -21.28
CA GLU A 184 -9.12 2.67 -21.29
C GLU A 184 -9.87 2.60 -22.63
N SER A 185 -11.19 2.67 -22.56
CA SER A 185 -12.03 2.96 -23.73
C SER A 185 -11.93 4.44 -24.11
N GLU A 186 -12.09 4.81 -25.39
CA GLU A 186 -12.12 6.22 -25.87
C GLU A 186 -13.06 7.16 -25.08
N ARG A 187 -14.02 6.60 -24.31
CA ARG A 187 -14.99 7.34 -23.50
C ARG A 187 -14.51 7.69 -22.08
N ALA A 188 -13.31 7.28 -21.66
CA ALA A 188 -12.76 7.63 -20.36
C ALA A 188 -12.04 8.99 -20.43
N MET A 189 -12.68 10.05 -19.93
CA MET A 189 -12.05 11.36 -19.75
C MET A 189 -11.21 11.36 -18.47
N VAL A 190 -10.04 10.71 -18.51
CA VAL A 190 -9.04 10.84 -17.43
C VAL A 190 -8.18 12.05 -17.73
N LEU A 191 -8.02 12.94 -16.76
CA LEU A 191 -6.99 13.97 -16.82
C LEU A 191 -5.65 13.27 -16.58
N VAL A 192 -4.94 12.97 -17.66
CA VAL A 192 -3.61 12.33 -17.58
C VAL A 192 -2.61 13.40 -17.17
N ASP A 193 -2.30 13.41 -15.88
CA ASP A 193 -1.32 14.29 -15.25
C ASP A 193 -0.36 13.48 -14.36
N ASP A 194 0.54 14.18 -13.65
CA ASP A 194 1.51 13.55 -12.76
C ASP A 194 0.86 12.82 -11.57
N LYS A 195 -0.39 13.16 -11.20
CA LYS A 195 -1.11 12.42 -10.16
C LYS A 195 -1.57 11.06 -10.67
N ALA A 196 -2.13 11.01 -11.87
CA ALA A 196 -2.50 9.75 -12.49
C ALA A 196 -1.27 8.84 -12.66
N ASP A 197 -0.14 9.39 -13.07
CA ASP A 197 1.12 8.64 -13.19
C ASP A 197 1.65 8.15 -11.85
N SER A 198 1.65 9.00 -10.82
CA SER A 198 2.05 8.65 -9.45
C SER A 198 1.27 7.42 -8.95
N GLU A 199 -0.04 7.45 -9.11
CA GLU A 199 -0.94 6.39 -8.65
C GLU A 199 -0.79 5.11 -9.46
N GLY A 200 -0.68 5.24 -10.79
CA GLY A 200 -0.45 4.10 -11.67
C GLY A 200 0.90 3.42 -11.45
N PHE A 201 1.92 4.21 -11.11
CA PHE A 201 3.23 3.72 -10.68
C PHE A 201 3.14 2.99 -9.34
N ALA A 202 2.50 3.60 -8.33
CA ALA A 202 2.38 3.02 -6.99
C ALA A 202 1.52 1.74 -6.99
N ASP A 203 0.48 1.66 -7.82
CA ASP A 203 -0.29 0.43 -8.04
C ASP A 203 0.59 -0.72 -8.56
N PHE A 204 1.34 -0.46 -9.63
CA PHE A 204 2.16 -1.46 -10.27
C PHE A 204 3.32 -1.91 -9.38
N THR A 205 4.11 -0.97 -8.91
CA THR A 205 5.31 -1.26 -8.13
C THR A 205 4.97 -1.75 -6.72
N GLY A 206 3.88 -1.25 -6.12
CA GLY A 206 3.35 -1.75 -4.85
C GLY A 206 2.87 -3.20 -4.95
N LEU A 207 2.24 -3.58 -6.06
CA LEU A 207 1.86 -4.97 -6.31
C LEU A 207 3.09 -5.89 -6.49
N GLN A 208 4.11 -5.43 -7.22
CA GLN A 208 5.37 -6.16 -7.35
C GLN A 208 6.04 -6.38 -5.98
N LEU A 209 6.07 -5.35 -5.14
CA LEU A 209 6.62 -5.42 -3.78
C LEU A 209 5.84 -6.41 -2.91
N ALA A 210 4.50 -6.31 -2.91
CA ALA A 210 3.63 -7.21 -2.17
C ALA A 210 3.79 -8.68 -2.62
N TYR A 211 3.90 -8.91 -3.94
CA TYR A 211 4.12 -10.25 -4.48
C TYR A 211 5.49 -10.79 -4.08
N SER A 212 6.55 -9.98 -4.17
CA SER A 212 7.90 -10.36 -3.73
C SER A 212 7.93 -10.73 -2.24
N ALA A 213 7.22 -9.96 -1.40
CA ALA A 213 7.11 -10.27 0.03
C ALA A 213 6.32 -11.57 0.28
N TYR A 214 5.20 -11.77 -0.41
CA TYR A 214 4.41 -13.01 -0.37
C TYR A 214 5.23 -14.24 -0.79
N ARG A 215 6.08 -14.11 -1.82
CA ARG A 215 6.94 -15.19 -2.32
C ARG A 215 8.00 -15.63 -1.33
N ARG A 216 8.38 -14.78 -0.36
CA ARG A 216 9.36 -15.08 0.69
C ARG A 216 8.77 -15.83 1.89
N LEU A 217 7.45 -15.99 1.95
CA LEU A 217 6.80 -16.75 3.01
C LEU A 217 7.16 -18.24 2.95
N GLN A 218 7.03 -18.89 4.10
CA GLN A 218 7.24 -20.34 4.17
C GLN A 218 6.23 -21.06 3.26
N PRO A 219 6.61 -22.21 2.66
CA PRO A 219 5.73 -22.93 1.73
C PRO A 219 4.33 -23.22 2.28
N ARG A 220 4.20 -23.53 3.58
CA ARG A 220 2.91 -23.78 4.23
C ARG A 220 1.96 -22.58 4.15
N GLU A 221 2.46 -21.38 4.40
CA GLU A 221 1.67 -20.15 4.37
C GLU A 221 1.43 -19.69 2.93
N ARG A 222 2.48 -19.76 2.10
CA ARG A 222 2.45 -19.33 0.69
C ARG A 222 1.57 -20.21 -0.18
N LEU A 223 1.41 -21.49 0.12
CA LEU A 223 0.61 -22.42 -0.67
C LEU A 223 -0.80 -22.63 -0.11
N ALA A 224 -1.17 -21.95 0.98
CA ALA A 224 -2.50 -22.03 1.57
C ALA A 224 -3.55 -21.51 0.59
N VAL A 225 -4.49 -22.38 0.22
CA VAL A 225 -5.60 -22.07 -0.69
C VAL A 225 -6.85 -21.67 0.09
N VAL A 226 -7.71 -20.86 -0.54
CA VAL A 226 -9.05 -20.59 -0.01
C VAL A 226 -9.94 -21.79 -0.38
N PRO A 227 -10.57 -22.47 0.59
CA PRO A 227 -11.45 -23.60 0.32
C PRO A 227 -12.58 -23.21 -0.65
N ASP A 228 -13.00 -24.17 -1.48
CA ASP A 228 -14.19 -24.08 -2.36
C ASP A 228 -14.18 -22.97 -3.43
N VAL A 229 -13.09 -22.21 -3.56
CA VAL A 229 -12.95 -21.15 -4.57
C VAL A 229 -12.37 -21.68 -5.90
N GLY A 230 -11.65 -22.81 -5.87
CA GLY A 230 -11.06 -23.42 -7.07
C GLY A 230 -9.86 -22.67 -7.66
N LEU A 231 -9.30 -21.70 -6.92
CA LEU A 231 -8.09 -20.95 -7.30
C LEU A 231 -6.87 -21.42 -6.52
N THR A 232 -5.70 -21.40 -7.17
CA THR A 232 -4.43 -21.57 -6.46
C THR A 232 -4.15 -20.37 -5.55
N ALA A 233 -3.19 -20.50 -4.63
CA ALA A 233 -2.79 -19.39 -3.77
C ALA A 233 -2.23 -18.21 -4.59
N GLU A 234 -1.46 -18.46 -5.66
CA GLU A 234 -0.97 -17.40 -6.55
C GLU A 234 -2.10 -16.71 -7.33
N GLN A 235 -3.06 -17.47 -7.86
CA GLN A 235 -4.24 -16.89 -8.51
C GLN A 235 -5.07 -16.05 -7.53
N THR A 236 -5.24 -16.54 -6.30
CA THR A 236 -5.94 -15.84 -5.22
C THR A 236 -5.28 -14.51 -4.90
N PHE A 237 -3.94 -14.44 -4.85
CA PHE A 237 -3.20 -13.19 -4.63
C PHE A 237 -3.57 -12.13 -5.68
N PHE A 238 -3.54 -12.50 -6.96
CA PHE A 238 -3.85 -11.56 -8.04
C PHE A 238 -5.33 -11.17 -8.10
N VAL A 239 -6.24 -12.09 -7.76
CA VAL A 239 -7.66 -11.77 -7.63
C VAL A 239 -7.90 -10.81 -6.46
N ALA A 240 -7.28 -11.06 -5.30
CA ALA A 240 -7.40 -10.23 -4.10
C ALA A 240 -6.98 -8.77 -4.35
N HIS A 241 -5.93 -8.55 -5.16
CA HIS A 241 -5.53 -7.22 -5.60
C HIS A 241 -6.67 -6.43 -6.26
N CYS A 242 -7.48 -7.11 -7.07
CA CYS A 242 -8.54 -6.50 -7.84
C CYS A 242 -9.85 -6.29 -7.09
N LEU A 243 -10.08 -6.98 -5.97
CA LEU A 243 -11.36 -6.94 -5.24
C LEU A 243 -11.78 -5.53 -4.80
N LYS A 244 -10.83 -4.69 -4.38
CA LYS A 244 -11.13 -3.30 -3.98
C LYS A 244 -11.55 -2.39 -5.13
N TRP A 245 -11.27 -2.80 -6.37
CA TRP A 245 -11.58 -2.04 -7.58
C TRP A 245 -12.92 -2.45 -8.20
N CYS A 246 -13.61 -3.43 -7.61
CA CYS A 246 -14.94 -3.86 -8.02
C CYS A 246 -16.00 -2.83 -7.59
N ASP A 247 -16.23 -1.82 -8.43
CA ASP A 247 -17.33 -0.87 -8.21
C ASP A 247 -18.67 -1.42 -8.75
N LEU A 248 -19.71 -1.41 -7.92
CA LEU A 248 -21.10 -1.67 -8.33
C LEU A 248 -21.69 -0.54 -9.19
N ILE A 249 -21.03 0.62 -9.20
CA ILE A 249 -21.56 1.85 -9.77
C ILE A 249 -20.48 2.47 -10.66
N ALA A 250 -20.53 2.14 -11.95
CA ALA A 250 -19.83 2.86 -13.02
C ALA A 250 -20.39 4.29 -13.21
N LYS A 251 -20.67 5.03 -12.13
CA LYS A 251 -20.93 6.48 -12.21
C LYS A 251 -19.59 7.16 -12.43
N ARG A 252 -19.19 7.13 -13.71
CA ARG A 252 -18.13 7.95 -14.29
C ARG A 252 -18.27 9.37 -13.75
N ARG A 253 -17.43 9.73 -12.78
CA ARG A 253 -17.19 11.14 -12.49
C ARG A 253 -16.42 11.67 -13.71
N PRO A 254 -16.94 12.69 -14.42
CA PRO A 254 -16.35 13.15 -15.68
C PRO A 254 -14.91 13.68 -15.56
N THR A 255 -14.41 13.86 -14.35
CA THR A 255 -13.09 14.42 -14.04
C THR A 255 -12.48 13.72 -12.82
N SER A 256 -12.16 12.43 -12.95
CA SER A 256 -11.28 11.78 -11.97
C SER A 256 -9.84 12.18 -12.24
N ARG A 257 -9.10 12.54 -11.18
CA ARG A 257 -7.63 12.71 -11.22
C ARG A 257 -6.88 11.38 -11.12
N TYR A 258 -7.62 10.28 -10.96
CA TYR A 258 -7.12 8.93 -10.83
C TYR A 258 -7.55 8.09 -12.03
N TRP A 259 -6.72 7.11 -12.40
CA TRP A 259 -7.14 6.06 -13.33
C TRP A 259 -8.38 5.32 -12.79
N PRO A 260 -9.31 4.93 -13.67
CA PRO A 260 -10.45 4.09 -13.30
C PRO A 260 -10.03 2.79 -12.61
N GLY A 261 -10.82 2.33 -11.62
CA GLY A 261 -10.52 1.13 -10.82
C GLY A 261 -10.24 -0.11 -11.67
N HIS A 262 -11.00 -0.31 -12.75
CA HIS A 262 -10.73 -1.41 -13.70
C HIS A 262 -9.29 -1.38 -14.23
N SER A 263 -8.78 -0.22 -14.66
CA SER A 263 -7.41 -0.10 -15.16
C SER A 263 -6.37 -0.19 -14.06
N ARG A 264 -6.66 0.33 -12.86
CA ARG A 264 -5.83 0.14 -11.65
C ARG A 264 -5.71 -1.33 -11.25
N CYS A 265 -6.70 -2.17 -11.57
CA CYS A 265 -6.61 -3.63 -11.46
C CYS A 265 -5.80 -4.24 -12.62
N ILE A 266 -6.20 -4.01 -13.88
CA ILE A 266 -5.68 -4.83 -14.98
C ILE A 266 -4.28 -4.42 -15.45
N VAL A 267 -3.90 -3.14 -15.37
CA VAL A 267 -2.61 -2.67 -15.89
C VAL A 267 -1.43 -3.23 -15.10
N PRO A 268 -1.44 -3.25 -13.76
CA PRO A 268 -0.42 -3.95 -12.98
C PRO A 268 -0.29 -5.43 -13.38
N LEU A 269 -1.40 -6.16 -13.44
CA LEU A 269 -1.42 -7.59 -13.76
C LEU A 269 -0.85 -7.90 -15.15
N ARG A 270 -1.22 -7.10 -16.16
CA ARG A 270 -0.73 -7.23 -17.55
C ARG A 270 0.78 -7.10 -17.67
N ASN A 271 1.39 -6.32 -16.78
CA ASN A 271 2.83 -6.06 -16.75
C ASN A 271 3.61 -7.03 -15.85
N MET A 272 2.94 -7.94 -15.13
CA MET A 272 3.58 -8.98 -14.33
C MET A 272 3.63 -10.33 -15.08
N PRO A 273 4.82 -10.85 -15.42
CA PRO A 273 4.96 -12.20 -15.99
C PRO A 273 4.38 -13.29 -15.08
N GLU A 274 4.44 -13.10 -13.77
CA GLU A 274 3.98 -14.07 -12.77
C GLU A 274 2.46 -14.22 -12.79
N PHE A 275 1.73 -13.13 -13.07
CA PHE A 275 0.29 -13.20 -13.31
C PHE A 275 0.00 -14.05 -14.55
N ALA A 276 0.69 -13.78 -15.66
CA ALA A 276 0.50 -14.53 -16.89
C ALA A 276 0.81 -16.03 -16.72
N ALA A 277 1.81 -16.37 -15.90
CA ALA A 277 2.13 -17.75 -15.55
C ALA A 277 1.03 -18.39 -14.68
N ALA A 278 0.59 -17.70 -13.61
CA ALA A 278 -0.43 -18.22 -12.68
C ALA A 278 -1.78 -18.51 -13.37
N PHE A 279 -2.12 -17.75 -14.42
CA PHE A 279 -3.34 -17.92 -15.21
C PHE A 279 -3.11 -18.58 -16.58
N SER A 280 -1.90 -19.06 -16.86
CA SER A 280 -1.55 -19.69 -18.15
C SER A 280 -1.95 -18.85 -19.38
N CYS A 281 -1.78 -17.53 -19.30
CA CYS A 281 -2.16 -16.60 -20.37
C CYS A 281 -1.22 -16.74 -21.57
N SER A 282 -1.77 -17.03 -22.75
CA SER A 282 -1.00 -17.12 -24.00
C SER A 282 -0.28 -15.81 -24.34
N LYS A 283 0.92 -15.89 -24.91
CA LYS A 283 1.71 -14.71 -25.32
C LYS A 283 0.93 -13.87 -26.35
N GLY A 284 0.77 -12.59 -26.09
CA GLY A 284 0.01 -11.66 -26.94
C GLY A 284 -1.49 -11.59 -26.63
N ALA A 285 -2.00 -12.39 -25.68
CA ALA A 285 -3.36 -12.22 -25.18
C ALA A 285 -3.54 -10.83 -24.53
N PRO A 286 -4.76 -10.29 -24.41
CA PRO A 286 -5.00 -9.00 -23.77
C PRO A 286 -4.32 -8.87 -22.41
N MET A 287 -4.38 -9.93 -21.59
CA MET A 287 -3.78 -9.97 -20.25
C MET A 287 -2.30 -10.41 -20.22
N ASN A 288 -1.69 -10.71 -21.38
CA ASN A 288 -0.27 -11.03 -21.51
C ASN A 288 0.34 -10.39 -22.79
N PRO A 289 0.42 -9.04 -22.84
CA PRO A 289 0.95 -8.34 -24.00
C PRO A 289 2.43 -8.68 -24.24
N LYS A 290 2.87 -8.56 -25.51
CA LYS A 290 4.26 -8.84 -25.91
C LYS A 290 5.27 -7.87 -25.29
N SER A 291 4.88 -6.60 -25.17
CA SER A 291 5.66 -5.57 -24.50
C SER A 291 5.08 -5.35 -23.10
N LYS A 292 5.93 -5.35 -22.08
CA LYS A 292 5.59 -5.09 -20.68
C LYS A 292 6.49 -3.99 -20.16
N CYS A 293 5.93 -3.11 -19.35
CA CYS A 293 6.70 -2.14 -18.61
C CYS A 293 7.42 -2.82 -17.45
N SER A 294 8.63 -2.36 -17.14
CA SER A 294 9.42 -2.80 -15.99
C SER A 294 9.98 -1.59 -15.27
N PHE A 295 9.95 -1.63 -13.93
CA PHE A 295 10.46 -0.55 -13.08
C PHE A 295 11.65 -0.98 -12.24
N TRP A 296 11.60 -2.14 -11.63
CA TRP A 296 12.66 -2.69 -10.80
C TRP A 296 13.04 -4.04 -11.41
N ALA A 297 14.06 -4.03 -12.27
CA ALA A 297 14.61 -5.23 -12.89
C ALA A 297 15.67 -5.87 -11.98
#